data_AF-A0A1F6PCK8-F1
#
_entry.id   AF-A0A1F6PCK8-F1
#
_cell.length_a   1.000
_cell.length_b   1.000
_cell.length_c   1.000
_cell.angle_alpha   90.00
_cell.angle_beta   90.00
_cell.angle_gamma   90.00
#
_symmetry.space_group_name_H-M   'P 1'
#
loop_
_entity.id
_entity.type
_entity.pdbx_description
1 polymer ?
#
loop_
_entity_poly.entity_id
_entity_poly.type
_entity_poly.pdbx_seq_one_letter_code
_entity_poly.pdbx_strand_id
1 'polypeptide(L)'
;MGDYNFNKRQCVFALKKLGFYLDNDRAGSHDKYAFPKNYLIPAGHRPFIMIPKHNELKVQHQIVKELRAVGGDDLVRKFMELL
;
A
#
# COMPACT_ATOMS: atom_id res chain seq x y z
N MET A 1 4.51 18.37 -6.17
CA MET A 1 4.32 17.10 -5.42
C MET A 1 2.84 17.02 -5.11
N GLY A 2 2.11 16.08 -5.72
CA GLY A 2 0.66 16.03 -5.61
C GLY A 2 0.22 15.63 -4.21
N ASP A 3 -0.69 16.40 -3.62
CA ASP A 3 -1.40 16.06 -2.41
C ASP A 3 -2.29 14.85 -2.72
N TYR A 4 -1.93 13.68 -2.20
CA TYR A 4 -2.76 12.49 -2.34
C TYR A 4 -3.90 12.60 -1.33
N ASN A 5 -5.14 12.84 -1.76
CA ASN A 5 -6.24 13.11 -0.82
C ASN A 5 -7.08 11.85 -0.52
N PHE A 6 -6.44 10.75 -0.10
CA PHE A 6 -7.14 9.50 0.23
C PHE A 6 -7.04 9.11 1.70
N ASN A 7 -8.14 8.65 2.29
CA ASN A 7 -8.16 8.18 3.67
C ASN A 7 -7.70 6.70 3.78
N LYS A 8 -7.50 6.23 5.01
CA LYS A 8 -7.12 4.84 5.30
C LYS A 8 -8.07 3.83 4.64
N ARG A 9 -9.38 4.09 4.67
CA ARG A 9 -10.40 3.19 4.14
C ARG A 9 -10.28 3.04 2.62
N GLN A 10 -10.09 4.13 1.88
CA GLN A 10 -9.85 4.13 0.44
C GLN A 10 -8.55 3.38 0.11
N CYS A 11 -7.47 3.67 0.84
CA CYS A 11 -6.20 2.97 0.67
C CYS A 11 -6.35 1.46 0.85
N VAL A 12 -6.97 1.02 1.95
CA VAL A 12 -7.17 -0.40 2.27
C VAL A 12 -8.08 -1.07 1.23
N PHE A 13 -9.13 -0.38 0.77
CA PHE A 13 -10.01 -0.89 -0.26
C PHE A 13 -9.28 -1.11 -1.58
N ALA A 14 -8.53 -0.10 -2.05
CA ALA A 14 -7.74 -0.19 -3.27
C ALA A 14 -6.67 -1.30 -3.18
N LEU A 15 -5.93 -1.39 -2.07
CA LEU A 15 -4.96 -2.47 -1.84
C LEU A 15 -5.61 -3.86 -1.95
N LYS A 16 -6.73 -4.08 -1.25
CA LYS A 16 -7.45 -5.37 -1.31
C LYS A 16 -7.94 -5.70 -2.71
N LYS A 17 -8.44 -4.71 -3.46
CA LYS A 17 -8.87 -4.86 -4.86
C LYS A 17 -7.73 -5.22 -5.80
N LEU A 18 -6.53 -4.70 -5.53
CA LEU A 18 -5.31 -5.03 -6.27
C LEU A 18 -4.72 -6.41 -5.89
N GLY A 19 -5.36 -7.14 -4.97
CA GLY A 19 -4.93 -8.46 -4.55
C GLY A 19 -3.96 -8.48 -3.37
N PHE A 20 -3.72 -7.33 -2.73
CA PHE A 20 -2.97 -7.30 -1.48
C PHE A 20 -3.81 -7.89 -0.35
N TYR A 21 -3.16 -8.60 0.56
CA TYR A 21 -3.82 -9.21 1.70
C TYR A 21 -3.20 -8.74 3.00
N LEU A 22 -4.02 -8.67 4.04
CA LEU A 22 -3.59 -8.26 5.36
C LEU A 22 -2.74 -9.38 5.99
N ASP A 23 -1.48 -9.09 6.24
CA ASP A 23 -0.50 -9.99 6.86
C ASP A 23 -0.08 -9.41 8.23
N ASN A 24 -1.07 -9.26 9.12
CA ASN A 24 -0.85 -8.72 10.45
C ASN A 24 -0.50 -9.82 11.44
N ASP A 25 0.67 -9.70 12.06
CA ASP A 25 0.93 -10.32 13.35
C ASP A 25 0.32 -9.45 14.45
N ARG A 26 -0.41 -10.06 15.40
CA ARG A 26 -1.51 -9.46 16.20
C ARG A 26 -1.18 -8.25 17.08
N ALA A 27 0.05 -7.73 17.11
CA ALA A 27 0.52 -6.74 18.10
C ALA A 27 1.09 -5.41 17.55
N GLY A 28 0.86 -5.07 16.27
CA GLY A 28 1.41 -3.83 15.68
C GLY A 28 0.45 -2.63 15.65
N SER A 29 0.99 -1.41 15.82
CA SER A 29 0.30 -0.13 15.52
C SER A 29 0.09 0.13 14.02
N HIS A 30 0.58 -0.78 13.17
CA HIS A 30 0.50 -0.70 11.71
C HIS A 30 -0.15 -1.97 11.15
N ASP A 31 -0.97 -1.80 10.14
CA ASP A 31 -1.49 -2.86 9.29
C ASP A 31 -0.48 -3.17 8.17
N LYS A 32 0.02 -4.39 8.10
CA LYS A 32 0.91 -4.85 7.02
C LYS A 32 0.07 -5.48 5.91
N TYR A 33 0.22 -4.99 4.68
CA TYR A 33 -0.42 -5.55 3.50
C TYR A 33 0.65 -6.18 2.62
N ALA A 34 0.65 -7.51 2.55
CA ALA A 34 1.60 -8.26 1.73
C ALA A 34 1.28 -8.10 0.24
N PHE A 35 2.33 -8.03 -0.57
CA PHE A 35 2.20 -8.00 -2.03
C PHE A 35 1.69 -9.36 -2.53
N PRO A 36 0.77 -9.40 -3.52
CA PRO A 36 0.44 -10.65 -4.17
C PRO A 36 1.66 -11.23 -4.90
N LYS A 37 1.69 -12.56 -5.01
CA LYS A 37 2.82 -13.34 -5.56
C LYS A 37 3.26 -12.97 -6.99
N ASN A 38 2.46 -12.17 -7.70
CA ASN A 38 2.76 -11.73 -9.06
C ASN A 38 3.72 -10.54 -9.14
N TYR A 39 3.99 -9.84 -8.03
CA TYR A 39 4.96 -8.74 -8.05
C TYR A 39 6.36 -9.21 -7.69
N LEU A 40 7.35 -8.75 -8.47
CA LEU A 40 8.76 -8.94 -8.18
C LEU A 40 9.17 -7.96 -7.07
N ILE A 41 9.35 -8.50 -5.86
CA ILE A 41 9.83 -7.72 -4.72
C ILE A 41 11.36 -7.61 -4.86
N PRO A 42 11.93 -6.40 -4.99
CA PRO A 42 13.37 -6.25 -5.12
C PRO A 42 14.11 -6.83 -3.91
N ALA A 43 15.29 -7.41 -4.13
CA ALA A 43 16.12 -7.95 -3.06
C ALA A 43 16.44 -6.86 -2.01
N GLY A 44 16.10 -7.11 -0.75
CA GLY A 44 16.24 -6.13 0.34
C GLY A 44 15.03 -5.22 0.55
N HIS A 45 13.99 -5.30 -0.28
CA HIS A 45 12.73 -4.61 -0.07
C HIS A 45 11.79 -5.45 0.80
N ARG A 46 10.98 -4.77 1.62
CA ARG A 46 10.00 -5.46 2.47
C ARG A 46 8.90 -6.05 1.57
N PRO A 47 8.45 -7.30 1.81
CA PRO A 47 7.39 -7.92 1.03
C PRO A 47 5.98 -7.47 1.46
N PHE A 48 5.85 -6.29 2.05
CA PHE A 48 4.59 -5.73 2.50
C PHE A 48 4.65 -4.20 2.56
N ILE A 49 3.48 -3.57 2.42
CA ILE A 49 3.27 -2.13 2.67
C ILE A 49 2.73 -1.96 4.09
N MET A 50 3.27 -1.01 4.84
CA MET A 50 2.75 -0.67 6.16
C MET A 50 1.78 0.50 6.09
N ILE A 51 0.56 0.28 6.59
CA ILE A 51 -0.49 1.28 6.69
C ILE A 51 -0.72 1.57 8.18
N PRO A 52 -0.49 2.79 8.68
CA PRO A 52 -0.73 3.10 10.08
C PRO A 52 -2.20 2.88 10.47
N LYS A 53 -2.43 2.40 11.69
CA LYS A 53 -3.80 2.16 12.18
C LYS A 53 -4.54 3.45 12.57
N HIS A 54 -3.82 4.55 12.77
CA HIS A 54 -4.37 5.85 13.13
C HIS A 54 -5.18 6.48 11.99
N ASN A 55 -6.12 7.39 12.32
CA ASN A 55 -7.05 7.98 11.36
C ASN A 55 -6.38 8.89 10.32
N GLU A 56 -5.28 9.56 10.68
CA GLU A 56 -4.56 10.46 9.77
C GLU A 56 -3.52 9.71 8.94
N LEU A 57 -3.74 9.61 7.63
CA LEU A 57 -2.82 8.96 6.71
C LEU A 57 -1.77 9.96 6.17
N LYS A 58 -0.94 10.53 7.05
CA LYS A 58 0.13 11.49 6.65
C LYS A 58 1.23 10.87 5.77
N VAL A 59 1.19 9.55 5.58
CA VAL A 59 2.15 8.74 4.84
C VAL A 59 1.65 8.30 3.46
N GLN A 60 0.60 8.94 2.92
CA GLN A 60 0.07 8.61 1.56
C GLN A 60 1.17 8.58 0.50
N HIS A 61 2.05 9.59 0.50
CA HIS A 61 3.16 9.66 -0.45
C HIS A 61 4.12 8.47 -0.34
N GLN A 62 4.35 7.94 0.87
CA GLN A 62 5.21 6.77 1.06
C GLN A 62 4.54 5.51 0.52
N ILE A 63 3.23 5.35 0.73
CA ILE A 63 2.45 4.22 0.20
C ILE A 63 2.54 4.19 -1.32
N VAL A 64 2.33 5.33 -1.98
CA VAL A 64 2.43 5.43 -3.44
C VAL A 64 3.85 5.15 -3.93
N LYS A 65 4.88 5.61 -3.20
CA LYS A 65 6.28 5.32 -3.51
C LYS A 65 6.60 3.82 -3.41
N GLU A 66 6.09 3.13 -2.40
CA GLU A 66 6.26 1.68 -2.25
C GLU A 66 5.53 0.91 -3.37
N LEU A 67 4.30 1.31 -3.71
CA LEU A 67 3.57 0.75 -4.85
C LEU A 67 4.34 0.91 -6.16
N ARG A 68 4.90 2.11 -6.40
CA ARG A 68 5.73 2.37 -7.59
C ARG A 68 7.00 1.51 -7.60
N ALA A 69 7.63 1.30 -6.44
CA ALA A 69 8.86 0.51 -6.34
C ALA A 69 8.65 -0.98 -6.68
N VAL A 70 7.46 -1.52 -6.38
CA VAL A 70 7.18 -2.96 -6.54
C VAL A 70 6.44 -3.28 -7.83
N GLY A 71 5.47 -2.45 -8.24
CA GLY A 71 4.64 -2.69 -9.43
C GLY A 71 4.76 -1.62 -10.51
N GLY A 72 5.69 -0.67 -10.36
CA GLY A 72 5.88 0.41 -11.32
C GLY A 72 4.69 1.38 -11.41
N ASP A 73 4.69 2.20 -12.45
CA ASP A 73 3.63 3.18 -12.70
C ASP A 73 2.26 2.54 -13.03
N ASP A 74 2.23 1.30 -13.57
CA ASP A 74 0.94 0.63 -13.84
C ASP A 74 0.19 0.27 -12.55
N LEU A 75 0.90 -0.22 -11.53
CA LEU A 75 0.30 -0.49 -10.22
C LEU A 75 -0.21 0.80 -9.56
N VAL A 76 0.58 1.87 -9.63
CA VAL A 76 0.18 3.17 -9.10
C VAL A 76 -1.06 3.68 -9.81
N ARG A 77 -1.12 3.56 -11.15
CA ARG A 77 -2.29 3.98 -11.93
C ARG A 77 -3.54 3.21 -11.50
N LYS A 78 -3.47 1.88 -11.45
CA LYS A 78 -4.61 1.04 -11.00
C LYS A 78 -5.02 1.35 -9.57
N PHE A 79 -4.06 1.66 -8.69
CA PHE A 79 -4.35 2.10 -7.33
C PHE A 79 -5.12 3.43 -7.32
N MET A 80 -4.67 4.42 -8.09
CA MET A 80 -5.33 5.73 -8.20
C MET A 80 -6.74 5.63 -8.80
N GLU A 81 -6.99 4.72 -9.74
CA GLU A 81 -8.32 4.47 -10.30
C GLU A 81 -9.31 3.87 -9.28
N LEU A 82 -8.80 3.31 -8.17
CA LEU A 82 -9.59 2.66 -7.12
C LEU A 82 -9.77 3.53 -5.86
N LEU A 83 -9.14 4.70 -5.81
CA LEU A 83 -9.22 5.65 -4.69
C LEU A 83 -10.49 6.51 -4.76
#